data_AF-A0A6N6NQE9-F1
#
_entry.id   AF-A0A6N6NQE9-F1
#
_cell.length_a   1.000
_cell.length_b   1.000
_cell.length_c   1.000
_cell.angle_alpha   90.00
_cell.angle_beta   90.00
_cell.angle_gamma   90.00
#
_symmetry.space_group_name_H-M   'P 1'
#
loop_
_entity.id
_entity.type
_entity.pdbx_description
1 polymer ?
#
loop_
_entity_poly.entity_id
_entity_poly.type
_entity_poly.pdbx_seq_one_letter_code
_entity_poly.pdbx_strand_id
1 'polypeptide(L)'
;MAMTNEEEIRAEVEELGRLTEAQEDILYNIALKQDELGREATNMLLEKVVDSEIYQPMIDREMLTYEVFNKGGKHEIACLYVTLKGMRYCIMFGDEISSRRPVDPAGVPRK
;
A
#
# COMPACT_ATOMS: atom_id res chain seq x y z
N MET A 1 -12.34 -17.15 5.23
CA MET A 1 -11.55 -16.08 4.59
C MET A 1 -11.34 -16.50 3.15
N ALA A 2 -12.01 -15.85 2.20
CA ALA A 2 -11.72 -16.09 0.78
C ALA A 2 -10.29 -15.60 0.52
N MET A 3 -9.42 -16.48 0.03
CA MET A 3 -8.14 -16.03 -0.50
C MET A 3 -8.45 -15.19 -1.73
N THR A 4 -8.24 -13.88 -1.66
CA THR A 4 -8.28 -13.04 -2.86
C THR A 4 -7.26 -13.60 -3.84
N ASN A 5 -7.75 -14.14 -4.96
CA ASN A 5 -6.91 -14.81 -5.94
C ASN A 5 -6.40 -13.78 -6.98
N GLU A 6 -5.40 -14.16 -7.75
CA GLU A 6 -4.84 -13.27 -8.78
C GLU A 6 -5.87 -12.91 -9.87
N GLU A 7 -6.88 -13.76 -10.06
CA GLU A 7 -7.97 -13.55 -11.03
C GLU A 7 -8.89 -12.41 -10.60
N GLU A 8 -9.25 -12.33 -9.31
CA GLU A 8 -10.04 -11.23 -8.74
C GLU A 8 -9.30 -9.90 -8.88
N ILE A 9 -7.98 -9.89 -8.63
CA ILE A 9 -7.16 -8.70 -8.81
C ILE A 9 -7.10 -8.29 -10.28
N ARG A 10 -6.97 -9.24 -11.22
CA ARG A 10 -7.00 -8.95 -12.66
C ARG A 10 -8.36 -8.39 -13.08
N ALA A 11 -9.46 -9.02 -12.65
CA ALA A 11 -10.81 -8.56 -12.96
C ALA A 11 -11.06 -7.14 -12.46
N GLU A 12 -10.65 -6.83 -11.23
CA GLU A 12 -10.76 -5.48 -10.69
C GLU A 12 -9.90 -4.47 -11.45
N VAL A 13 -8.69 -4.85 -11.90
CA VAL A 13 -7.84 -3.99 -12.73
C VAL A 13 -8.44 -3.77 -14.11
N GLU A 14 -9.11 -4.77 -14.69
CA GLU A 14 -9.84 -4.64 -15.96
C GLU A 14 -11.05 -3.71 -15.83
N GLU A 15 -11.78 -3.77 -14.71
CA GLU A 15 -12.97 -2.95 -14.46
C GLU A 15 -12.65 -1.51 -14.02
N LEU A 16 -11.77 -1.36 -13.02
CA LEU A 16 -11.50 -0.08 -12.35
C LEU A 16 -10.19 0.57 -12.81
N GLY A 17 -9.40 -0.13 -13.61
CA GLY A 17 -8.04 0.27 -13.94
C GLY A 17 -7.03 -0.05 -12.84
N ARG A 18 -5.75 0.09 -13.20
CA ARG A 18 -4.65 0.04 -12.23
C ARG A 18 -4.72 1.20 -11.24
N LEU A 19 -4.09 1.00 -10.10
CA LEU A 19 -3.78 2.12 -9.21
C LEU A 19 -2.91 3.13 -9.97
N THR A 20 -2.99 4.40 -9.59
CA THR A 20 -2.10 5.41 -10.19
C THR A 20 -0.65 5.10 -9.84
N GLU A 21 0.28 5.60 -10.66
CA GLU A 21 1.71 5.39 -10.44
C GLU A 21 2.16 5.73 -9.00
N ALA A 22 1.69 6.87 -8.48
CA ALA A 22 2.00 7.33 -7.13
C ALA A 22 1.42 6.40 -6.04
N GLN A 23 0.19 5.91 -6.22
CA GLN A 23 -0.45 4.97 -5.30
C GLN A 23 0.32 3.65 -5.26
N GLU A 24 0.72 3.13 -6.41
CA GLU A 24 1.52 1.90 -6.50
C GLU A 24 2.90 2.05 -5.86
N ASP A 25 3.56 3.19 -6.07
CA ASP A 25 4.87 3.44 -5.46
C ASP A 25 4.76 3.47 -3.93
N ILE A 26 3.70 4.10 -3.40
CA ILE A 26 3.42 4.12 -1.96
C ILE A 26 3.10 2.71 -1.45
N LEU A 27 2.17 2.01 -2.10
CA LEU A 27 1.76 0.67 -1.70
C LEU A 27 2.95 -0.29 -1.68
N TYR A 28 3.77 -0.27 -2.72
CA TYR A 28 4.96 -1.11 -2.86
C TYR A 28 6.03 -0.76 -1.80
N ASN A 29 6.24 0.52 -1.49
CA ASN A 29 7.15 0.93 -0.42
C ASN A 29 6.73 0.46 0.96
N ILE A 30 5.43 0.47 1.26
CA ILE A 30 4.91 -0.05 2.53
C ILE A 30 5.01 -1.58 2.53
N ALA A 31 4.75 -2.24 1.40
CA ALA A 31 4.85 -3.70 1.26
C ALA A 31 6.28 -4.20 1.55
N LEU A 32 7.31 -3.52 1.04
CA LEU A 32 8.72 -3.87 1.27
C LEU A 32 9.16 -3.78 2.74
N LYS A 33 8.40 -3.05 3.58
CA LYS A 33 8.63 -2.87 5.01
C LYS A 33 7.86 -3.86 5.89
N GLN A 34 7.03 -4.70 5.27
CA GLN A 34 6.26 -5.74 5.92
C GLN A 34 6.83 -7.10 5.55
N ASP A 35 7.59 -7.69 6.47
CA ASP A 35 8.12 -9.04 6.32
C ASP A 35 7.42 -10.03 7.27
N GLU A 36 7.85 -11.28 7.24
CA GLU A 36 7.29 -12.36 8.05
C GLU A 36 7.63 -12.23 9.55
N LEU A 37 8.69 -11.49 9.90
CA LEU A 37 9.24 -11.39 11.26
C LEU A 37 8.82 -10.10 11.98
N GLY A 38 8.29 -9.12 11.25
CA GLY A 38 7.87 -7.85 11.80
C GLY A 38 7.30 -6.90 10.75
N ARG A 39 6.77 -5.79 11.25
CA ARG A 39 6.27 -4.70 10.41
C ARG A 39 6.95 -3.43 10.85
N GLU A 40 7.69 -2.78 9.95
CA GLU A 40 8.07 -1.39 10.18
C GLU A 40 6.85 -0.50 9.92
N ALA A 41 6.32 0.09 11.00
CA ALA A 41 5.12 0.90 10.96
C ALA A 41 5.30 2.13 10.03
N THR A 42 4.40 2.28 9.06
CA THR A 42 4.27 3.51 8.29
C THR A 42 3.21 4.38 8.94
N ASN A 43 3.64 5.35 9.76
CA ASN A 43 2.74 6.19 10.55
C ASN A 43 2.44 7.53 9.86
N MET A 44 1.18 7.94 9.90
CA MET A 44 0.71 9.23 9.39
C MET A 44 -0.34 9.84 10.33
N LEU A 45 -0.55 11.16 10.25
CA LEU A 45 -1.71 11.78 10.89
C LEU A 45 -2.98 11.25 10.23
N LEU A 46 -3.99 10.86 11.01
CA LEU A 46 -5.24 10.29 10.50
C LEU A 46 -5.94 11.23 9.50
N GLU A 47 -5.93 12.53 9.78
CA GLU A 47 -6.49 13.58 8.89
C GLU A 47 -5.80 13.70 7.52
N LYS A 48 -4.63 13.07 7.33
CA LYS A 48 -3.91 13.01 6.05
C LYS A 48 -4.19 11.74 5.27
N VAL A 49 -4.86 10.77 5.89
CA VAL A 49 -5.18 9.47 5.31
C VAL A 49 -6.65 9.41 4.91
N VAL A 50 -7.54 9.78 5.83
CA VAL A 50 -8.99 9.82 5.58
C VAL A 50 -9.30 10.86 4.50
N ASP A 51 -10.15 10.48 3.53
CA ASP A 51 -10.57 11.31 2.39
C ASP A 51 -9.41 11.77 1.48
N SER A 52 -8.22 11.18 1.63
CA SER A 52 -7.08 11.48 0.77
C SER A 52 -7.29 10.89 -0.63
N GLU A 53 -7.14 11.70 -1.67
CA GLU A 53 -7.17 11.24 -3.07
C GLU A 53 -6.10 10.16 -3.37
N ILE A 54 -5.04 10.11 -2.54
CA ILE A 54 -4.00 9.09 -2.65
C ILE A 54 -4.39 7.83 -1.87
N TYR A 55 -4.70 7.93 -0.58
CA TYR A 55 -4.87 6.77 0.29
C TYR A 55 -6.28 6.17 0.23
N GLN A 56 -7.32 6.99 0.15
CA GLN A 56 -8.71 6.54 0.22
C GLN A 56 -9.05 5.53 -0.88
N PRO A 57 -8.64 5.72 -2.16
CA PRO A 57 -8.89 4.71 -3.19
C PRO A 57 -8.21 3.36 -2.93
N MET A 58 -7.03 3.37 -2.28
CA MET A 58 -6.34 2.14 -1.91
C MET A 58 -7.02 1.44 -0.72
N ILE A 59 -7.60 2.22 0.20
CA ILE A 59 -8.36 1.71 1.35
C ILE A 59 -9.69 1.12 0.87
N ASP A 60 -10.42 1.84 0.02
CA ASP A 60 -11.71 1.41 -0.54
C ASP A 60 -11.58 0.13 -1.36
N ARG A 61 -10.44 -0.04 -2.05
CA ARG A 61 -10.11 -1.26 -2.81
C ARG A 61 -9.49 -2.37 -1.96
N GLU A 62 -9.42 -2.18 -0.64
CA GLU A 62 -8.82 -3.12 0.32
C GLU A 62 -7.35 -3.47 0.00
N MET A 63 -6.62 -2.60 -0.68
CA MET A 63 -5.18 -2.76 -0.95
C MET A 63 -4.35 -2.33 0.27
N LEU A 64 -4.81 -1.28 0.94
CA LEU A 64 -4.22 -0.68 2.12
C LEU A 64 -5.25 -0.69 3.26
N THR A 65 -4.80 -0.81 4.49
CA THR A 65 -5.62 -0.64 5.70
C THR A 65 -4.81 0.12 6.75
N TYR A 66 -5.44 0.53 7.85
CA TYR A 66 -4.74 1.19 8.93
C TYR A 66 -5.37 0.92 10.30
N GLU A 67 -4.54 0.97 11.33
CA GLU A 67 -4.97 1.01 12.73
C GLU A 67 -4.82 2.44 13.27
N VAL A 68 -5.82 2.89 14.03
CA VAL A 68 -5.79 4.21 14.66
C VAL A 68 -5.21 4.09 16.06
N PHE A 69 -4.15 4.86 16.31
CA PHE A 69 -3.54 5.01 17.62
C PHE A 69 -3.82 6.42 18.16
N ASN A 70 -4.43 6.47 19.33
CA ASN A 70 -4.58 7.71 20.11
C ASN A 70 -4.13 7.44 21.56
N LYS A 71 -2.97 7.96 21.94
CA LYS A 71 -2.42 7.84 23.31
C LYS A 71 -2.78 9.04 24.19
N GLY A 72 -4.01 9.55 24.07
CA GLY A 72 -4.49 10.72 24.82
C GLY A 72 -3.97 12.06 24.28
N GLY A 73 -3.60 12.09 22.99
CA GLY A 73 -3.13 13.29 22.29
C GLY A 73 -4.24 13.98 21.52
N LYS A 74 -4.00 15.23 21.09
CA LYS A 74 -4.91 15.97 20.21
C LYS A 74 -5.00 15.37 18.79
N HIS A 75 -3.96 14.66 18.38
CA HIS A 75 -3.83 14.12 17.03
C HIS A 75 -3.90 12.59 17.05
N GLU A 76 -4.69 12.05 16.13
CA GLU A 76 -4.78 10.61 15.89
C GLU A 76 -3.76 10.20 14.84
N ILE A 77 -3.12 9.05 15.05
CA ILE A 77 -2.12 8.49 14.15
C ILE A 77 -2.71 7.26 13.48
N ALA A 78 -2.67 7.23 12.15
CA ALA A 78 -2.93 6.03 11.35
C ALA A 78 -1.60 5.27 11.14
N CYS A 79 -1.54 4.02 11.59
CA CYS A 79 -0.48 3.09 11.23
C CYS A 79 -0.94 2.28 10.01
N LEU A 80 -0.33 2.55 8.86
CA LEU A 80 -0.72 1.96 7.58
C LEU A 80 -0.11 0.57 7.39
N TYR A 81 -0.91 -0.33 6.81
CA TYR A 81 -0.52 -1.69 6.43
C TYR A 81 -1.06 -2.06 5.05
N VAL A 82 -0.23 -2.68 4.24
CA VAL A 82 -0.64 -3.39 3.02
C VAL A 82 -1.38 -4.67 3.44
N THR A 83 -2.56 -4.89 2.86
CA THR A 83 -3.36 -6.09 3.09
C THR A 83 -2.78 -7.29 2.32
N LEU A 84 -3.34 -8.49 2.50
CA LEU A 84 -2.96 -9.64 1.68
C LEU A 84 -3.25 -9.42 0.18
N LYS A 85 -4.36 -8.73 -0.13
CA LYS A 85 -4.72 -8.35 -1.49
C LYS A 85 -3.71 -7.36 -2.07
N GLY A 86 -3.36 -6.32 -1.33
CA GLY A 86 -2.34 -5.35 -1.75
C GLY A 86 -0.95 -5.98 -1.89
N MET A 87 -0.60 -6.94 -1.04
CA MET A 87 0.66 -7.68 -1.13
C MET A 87 0.68 -8.53 -2.41
N ARG A 88 -0.40 -9.25 -2.70
CA ARG A 88 -0.53 -10.01 -3.95
C ARG A 88 -0.47 -9.10 -5.18
N TYR A 89 -1.12 -7.95 -5.14
CA TYR A 89 -1.03 -6.93 -6.19
C TYR A 89 0.42 -6.52 -6.44
N CYS A 90 1.17 -6.22 -5.37
CA CYS A 90 2.58 -5.86 -5.44
C CYS A 90 3.47 -7.00 -5.99
N ILE A 91 3.13 -8.27 -5.74
CA ILE A 91 3.83 -9.42 -6.32
C ILE A 91 3.52 -9.54 -7.81
N MET A 92 2.26 -9.39 -8.21
CA MET A 92 1.82 -9.53 -9.61
C MET A 92 2.42 -8.47 -10.53
N PHE A 93 2.50 -7.22 -10.07
CA PHE A 93 2.97 -6.09 -10.87
C PHE A 93 4.34 -5.56 -10.43
N GLY A 94 5.04 -6.31 -9.57
CA GLY A 94 6.25 -5.86 -8.88
C GLY A 94 7.39 -5.51 -9.82
N ASP A 95 7.58 -6.25 -10.91
CA ASP A 95 8.63 -5.98 -11.88
C ASP A 95 8.44 -4.62 -12.57
N GLU A 96 7.21 -4.31 -12.98
CA GLU A 96 6.86 -3.03 -13.61
C GLU A 96 7.02 -1.88 -12.63
N ILE A 97 6.47 -2.01 -11.41
CA ILE A 97 6.56 -0.98 -10.36
C ILE A 97 8.03 -0.75 -9.98
N SER A 98 8.78 -1.82 -9.73
CA SER A 98 10.20 -1.76 -9.36
C SER A 98 11.03 -1.11 -10.46
N SER A 99 10.76 -1.40 -11.74
CA SER A 99 11.54 -0.89 -12.86
C SER A 99 11.47 0.62 -13.04
N ARG A 100 10.33 1.25 -12.75
CA ARG A 100 10.11 2.70 -12.92
C ARG A 100 10.53 3.55 -11.72
N ARG A 101 10.84 2.93 -10.58
CA ARG A 101 11.25 3.65 -9.37
C ARG A 101 12.65 4.27 -9.52
N PRO A 102 12.85 5.52 -9.04
CA PRO A 102 14.14 6.20 -9.12
C PRO A 102 15.21 5.60 -8.20
N VAL A 103 14.78 4.89 -7.15
CA VAL A 103 15.63 4.23 -6.16
C VAL A 103 15.25 2.76 -6.05
N ASP A 104 16.23 1.92 -5.76
CA ASP A 104 16.01 0.51 -5.41
C ASP A 104 15.38 0.37 -3.99
N PRO A 105 15.00 -0.86 -3.58
CA PRO A 105 14.45 -1.10 -2.24
C PRO A 105 15.35 -0.66 -1.08
N ALA A 106 16.68 -0.58 -1.27
CA ALA A 106 17.63 -0.09 -0.27
C ALA A 106 17.77 1.45 -0.29
N GLY A 107 17.02 2.15 -1.14
CA GLY A 107 17.09 3.60 -1.30
C GLY A 107 18.26 4.08 -2.16
N VAL A 108 18.93 3.18 -2.88
CA VAL A 108 20.04 3.52 -3.77
C VAL A 108 19.49 3.98 -5.12
N PRO A 109 19.91 5.14 -5.64
CA PRO A 109 19.51 5.60 -6.97
C PRO A 109 19.85 4.57 -8.05
N ARG A 110 18.88 4.26 -8.92
CA ARG A 110 19.12 3.42 -10.10
C ARG A 110 19.87 4.25 -11.16
N LYS A 111 20.89 3.64 -11.78
CA LYS A 111 21.71 4.26 -12.84
C LYS A 111 21.01 4.24 -14.19
#